data_AF-A0A950KW54-F1
#
_entry.id   AF-A0A950KW54-F1
#
_cell.length_a   1.000
_cell.length_b   1.000
_cell.length_c   1.000
_cell.angle_alpha   90.00
_cell.angle_beta   90.00
_cell.angle_gamma   90.00
#
_symmetry.space_group_name_H-M   'P 1'
#
loop_
_entity.id
_entity.type
_entity.pdbx_description
1 polymer ?
#
loop_
_entity_poly.entity_id
_entity_poly.type
_entity_poly.pdbx_seq_one_letter_code
_entity_poly.pdbx_strand_id
1 'polypeptide(L)'
;MSKPRRPLPPTPPLPRLLQTAGFMLGGVRFMEACRRRYGGAVRLGTLFDEGFVMVFDPELAKAVFQGPHHQLHAGKANVLLGPIPGTRSVLLLDGDEHLHHRRLLLPPFHGRRMNAQIETMRECTDAA
;
A
#
# COMPACT_ATOMS: atom_id res chain seq x y z
N MET A 1 34.44 4.24 -6.13
CA MET A 1 33.99 2.84 -6.34
C MET A 1 32.48 2.84 -6.49
N SER A 2 31.97 2.56 -7.69
CA SER A 2 30.53 2.57 -7.99
C SER A 2 29.89 1.28 -7.47
N LYS A 3 28.87 1.38 -6.63
CA LYS A 3 28.13 0.22 -6.07
C LYS A 3 27.56 -0.60 -7.23
N PRO A 4 27.66 -1.94 -7.24
CA PRO A 4 27.05 -2.74 -8.30
C PRO A 4 25.54 -2.46 -8.35
N ARG A 5 25.04 -2.02 -9.51
CA ARG A 5 23.61 -1.78 -9.73
C ARG A 5 22.92 -3.13 -9.64
N ARG A 6 22.18 -3.38 -8.56
CA ARG A 6 21.29 -4.54 -8.49
C ARG A 6 20.31 -4.46 -9.66
N PRO A 7 20.07 -5.56 -10.39
CA PRO A 7 19.14 -5.54 -11.50
C PRO A 7 17.75 -5.16 -11.00
N LEU A 8 17.09 -4.25 -11.72
CA LEU A 8 15.70 -3.90 -11.46
C LEU A 8 14.79 -5.10 -11.74
N PRO A 9 13.62 -5.19 -11.08
CA PRO A 9 12.62 -6.20 -11.42
C PRO A 9 12.24 -6.17 -12.91
N PRO A 10 11.88 -7.31 -13.50
CA PRO A 10 11.44 -7.37 -14.89
C PRO A 10 10.23 -6.45 -15.13
N THR A 11 10.16 -5.88 -16.34
CA THR A 11 9.03 -5.04 -16.77
C THR A 11 8.28 -5.74 -17.90
N PRO A 12 6.93 -5.84 -17.85
CA PRO A 12 6.16 -6.40 -18.94
C PRO A 12 6.37 -5.58 -20.23
N PRO A 13 6.55 -6.24 -21.40
CA PRO A 13 6.70 -5.57 -22.69
C PRO A 13 5.34 -5.07 -23.24
N LEU A 14 4.48 -4.55 -22.36
CA LEU A 14 3.15 -4.05 -22.70
C LEU A 14 3.16 -2.52 -22.73
N PRO A 15 2.40 -1.87 -23.61
CA PRO A 15 2.16 -0.43 -23.54
C PRO A 15 1.63 -0.01 -22.17
N ARG A 16 2.00 1.19 -21.70
CA ARG A 16 1.62 1.74 -20.38
C ARG A 16 0.11 1.71 -20.14
N LEU A 17 -0.69 1.97 -21.17
CA LEU A 17 -2.15 1.91 -21.11
C LEU A 17 -2.66 0.51 -20.76
N LEU A 18 -2.09 -0.53 -21.39
CA LEU A 18 -2.49 -1.91 -21.11
C LEU A 18 -2.02 -2.38 -19.73
N GLN A 19 -0.84 -1.94 -19.28
CA GLN A 19 -0.38 -2.20 -17.91
C GLN A 19 -1.32 -1.55 -16.87
N THR A 20 -1.72 -0.31 -17.12
CA THR A 20 -2.64 0.45 -16.25
C THR A 20 -4.02 -0.19 -16.23
N ALA A 21 -4.60 -0.52 -17.39
CA ALA A 21 -5.89 -1.18 -17.48
C ALA A 21 -5.87 -2.58 -16.84
N GLY A 22 -4.81 -3.36 -17.08
CA GLY A 22 -4.61 -4.66 -16.46
C GLY A 22 -4.59 -4.59 -14.93
N PHE A 23 -3.89 -3.60 -14.37
CA PHE A 23 -3.85 -3.38 -12.93
C PHE A 23 -5.20 -2.92 -12.37
N MET A 24 -5.81 -1.90 -12.98
CA MET A 24 -7.05 -1.28 -12.46
C MET A 24 -8.29 -2.17 -12.63
N LEU A 25 -8.39 -2.89 -13.73
CA LEU A 25 -9.60 -3.67 -14.09
C LEU A 25 -9.40 -5.18 -13.91
N GLY A 26 -8.17 -5.67 -13.99
CA GLY A 26 -7.87 -7.10 -13.94
C GLY A 26 -7.79 -7.69 -12.53
N GLY A 27 -7.71 -6.85 -11.50
CA GLY A 27 -7.73 -7.24 -10.09
C GLY A 27 -6.75 -8.38 -9.76
N VAL A 28 -7.22 -9.34 -8.94
CA VAL A 28 -6.40 -10.49 -8.49
C VAL A 28 -5.88 -11.33 -9.65
N ARG A 29 -6.68 -11.52 -10.71
CA ARG A 29 -6.29 -12.35 -11.86
C ARG A 29 -5.06 -11.79 -12.58
N PHE A 30 -4.99 -10.48 -12.74
CA PHE A 30 -3.83 -9.82 -13.35
C PHE A 30 -2.58 -9.92 -12.45
N MET A 31 -2.75 -9.71 -11.13
CA MET A 31 -1.66 -9.85 -10.16
C MET A 31 -1.09 -11.27 -10.16
N GLU A 32 -1.94 -12.29 -10.17
CA GLU A 32 -1.48 -13.68 -10.26
C GLU A 32 -0.78 -14.01 -11.58
N ALA A 33 -1.29 -13.51 -12.71
CA ALA A 33 -0.65 -13.70 -14.00
C ALA A 33 0.76 -13.08 -14.02
N CYS A 34 0.91 -11.89 -13.41
CA CYS A 34 2.20 -11.26 -13.23
C CYS A 34 3.12 -12.10 -12.33
N ARG A 35 2.64 -12.56 -11.18
CA ARG A 35 3.39 -13.44 -10.27
C ARG A 35 3.88 -14.71 -10.97
N ARG A 36 3.01 -15.39 -11.72
CA ARG A 36 3.37 -16.62 -12.46
C ARG A 36 4.41 -16.36 -13.55
N ARG A 37 4.35 -15.21 -14.23
CA ARG A 37 5.24 -14.89 -15.36
C ARG A 37 6.57 -14.27 -14.96
N TYR A 38 6.58 -13.46 -13.91
CA TYR A 38 7.74 -12.64 -13.51
C TYR A 38 8.32 -13.02 -12.15
N GLY A 39 7.68 -13.94 -11.43
CA GLY A 39 8.17 -14.46 -10.15
C GLY A 39 7.93 -13.50 -8.99
N GLY A 40 8.96 -13.28 -8.18
CA GLY A 40 8.87 -12.61 -6.87
C GLY A 40 8.62 -11.09 -6.92
N ALA A 41 8.88 -10.43 -8.04
CA ALA A 41 8.56 -9.02 -8.21
C ALA A 41 8.44 -8.65 -9.69
N VAL A 42 7.60 -7.65 -10.00
CA VAL A 42 7.47 -7.09 -11.34
C VAL A 42 7.34 -5.58 -11.24
N ARG A 43 8.00 -4.87 -12.16
CA ARG A 43 7.85 -3.42 -12.32
C ARG A 43 6.83 -3.13 -13.40
N LEU A 44 5.86 -2.27 -13.13
CA LEU A 44 4.92 -1.73 -14.11
C LEU A 44 5.23 -0.26 -14.40
N GLY A 45 5.05 0.14 -15.65
CA GLY A 45 4.98 1.54 -16.06
C GLY A 45 3.52 1.94 -16.21
N THR A 46 2.88 2.37 -15.12
CA THR A 46 1.48 2.80 -15.14
C THR A 46 1.35 4.28 -15.53
N LEU A 47 0.14 4.75 -15.79
CA LEU A 47 -0.12 6.17 -16.07
C LEU A 47 0.07 7.07 -14.84
N PHE A 48 -0.08 6.51 -13.64
CA PHE A 48 0.02 7.25 -12.38
C PHE A 48 1.37 7.08 -11.68
N ASP A 49 2.13 6.04 -12.03
CA ASP A 49 3.47 5.78 -11.50
C ASP A 49 4.32 4.95 -12.49
N GLU A 50 5.46 5.48 -12.90
CA GLU A 50 6.43 4.83 -13.80
C GLU A 50 7.39 3.87 -13.06
N GLY A 51 7.42 3.94 -11.73
CA GLY A 51 8.26 3.14 -10.84
C GLY A 51 7.48 2.07 -10.07
N PHE A 52 6.22 1.81 -10.40
CA PHE A 52 5.36 0.93 -9.62
C PHE A 52 5.90 -0.51 -9.59
N VAL A 53 6.21 -1.05 -8.41
CA VAL A 53 6.69 -2.43 -8.24
C VAL A 53 5.69 -3.23 -7.42
N MET A 54 5.18 -4.31 -8.02
CA MET A 54 4.42 -5.33 -7.28
C MET A 54 5.40 -6.36 -6.74
N VAL A 55 5.36 -6.58 -5.42
CA VAL A 55 6.17 -7.56 -4.71
C VAL A 55 5.30 -8.74 -4.32
N PHE A 56 5.71 -9.94 -4.73
CA PHE A 56 5.03 -11.20 -4.43
C PHE A 56 5.87 -12.13 -3.55
N ASP A 57 7.19 -11.90 -3.52
CA ASP A 57 8.10 -12.65 -2.68
C ASP A 57 7.90 -12.26 -1.20
N PRO A 58 7.66 -13.23 -0.29
CA PRO A 58 7.34 -12.94 1.10
C PRO A 58 8.52 -12.35 1.88
N GLU A 59 9.76 -12.71 1.55
CA GLU A 59 10.95 -12.16 2.20
C GLU A 59 11.15 -10.70 1.81
N LEU A 60 11.00 -10.39 0.53
CA LEU A 60 11.06 -9.03 0.01
C LEU A 60 9.90 -8.18 0.54
N ALA A 61 8.68 -8.72 0.60
CA ALA A 61 7.54 -8.02 1.18
C ALA A 61 7.82 -7.68 2.65
N LYS A 62 8.33 -8.63 3.44
CA LYS A 62 8.74 -8.40 4.82
C LYS A 62 9.80 -7.30 4.93
N ALA A 63 10.81 -7.31 4.06
CA ALA A 63 11.84 -6.28 4.02
C ALA A 63 11.26 -4.89 3.71
N VAL A 64 10.28 -4.79 2.82
CA VAL A 64 9.56 -3.53 2.53
C VAL A 64 8.77 -3.06 3.74
N PHE A 65 8.01 -3.93 4.41
CA PHE A 65 7.24 -3.55 5.60
C PHE A 65 8.11 -3.19 6.81
N GLN A 66 9.32 -3.74 6.92
CA GLN A 66 10.28 -3.46 7.99
C GLN A 66 11.28 -2.36 7.63
N GLY A 67 11.24 -1.85 6.40
CA GLY A 67 12.18 -0.85 5.93
C GLY A 67 12.04 0.49 6.67
N PRO A 68 13.10 1.31 6.69
CA PRO A 68 13.09 2.55 7.44
C PRO A 68 12.09 3.55 6.87
N HIS A 69 11.27 4.15 7.74
CA HIS A 69 10.23 5.14 7.40
C HIS A 69 10.75 6.42 6.72
N HIS A 70 12.06 6.69 6.79
CA HIS A 70 12.68 7.83 6.09
C HIS A 70 13.06 7.50 4.63
N GLN A 71 13.00 6.22 4.22
CA GLN A 71 13.24 5.79 2.84
C GLN A 71 11.94 5.31 2.17
N LEU A 72 11.05 4.68 2.94
CA LEU A 72 9.79 4.15 2.47
C LEU A 72 8.64 5.05 2.94
N HIS A 73 8.23 5.97 2.06
CA HIS A 73 7.18 6.94 2.30
C HIS A 73 5.86 6.46 1.70
N ALA A 74 4.95 5.98 2.55
CA ALA A 74 3.63 5.52 2.13
C ALA A 74 2.70 6.70 1.81
N GLY A 75 2.82 7.80 2.55
CA GLY A 75 1.99 8.99 2.35
C GLY A 75 2.18 9.61 0.96
N LYS A 76 3.44 9.78 0.55
CA LYS A 76 3.80 10.23 -0.81
C LYS A 76 3.27 9.32 -1.92
N ALA A 77 3.25 8.00 -1.70
CA ALA A 77 2.69 7.05 -2.67
C ALA A 77 1.15 7.13 -2.75
N ASN A 78 0.49 7.55 -1.66
CA ASN A 78 -0.96 7.58 -1.53
C ASN A 78 -1.61 8.91 -1.93
N VAL A 79 -0.87 9.88 -2.48
CA VAL A 79 -1.39 11.24 -2.78
C VAL A 79 -2.65 11.22 -3.65
N LEU A 80 -2.78 10.23 -4.55
CA LEU A 80 -3.98 10.05 -5.39
C LEU A 80 -5.26 9.76 -4.58
N LEU A 81 -5.13 9.23 -3.36
CA LEU A 81 -6.26 9.01 -2.45
C LEU A 81 -6.71 10.29 -1.75
N GLY A 82 -5.94 11.38 -1.84
CA GLY A 82 -6.12 12.61 -1.07
C GLY A 82 -7.47 13.34 -1.17
N PRO A 83 -8.21 13.32 -2.30
CA PRO A 83 -9.47 14.04 -2.40
C PRO A 83 -10.55 13.61 -1.40
N ILE A 84 -10.52 12.36 -0.92
CA ILE A 84 -11.57 11.82 -0.04
C ILE A 84 -11.26 12.07 1.45
N PRO A 85 -10.10 11.65 2.00
CA PRO A 85 -9.84 11.74 3.43
C PRO A 85 -9.24 13.10 3.84
N GLY A 86 -8.92 13.97 2.88
CA GLY A 86 -8.27 15.25 3.11
C GLY A 86 -6.74 15.13 3.25
N THR A 87 -6.04 16.23 2.97
CA THR A 87 -4.58 16.28 2.83
C THR A 87 -3.80 15.98 4.10
N ARG A 88 -4.42 16.08 5.28
CA ARG A 88 -3.80 15.75 6.59
C ARG A 88 -4.27 14.41 7.18
N SER A 89 -4.86 13.55 6.35
CA SER A 89 -5.20 12.19 6.75
C SER A 89 -3.96 11.38 7.08
N VAL A 90 -4.04 10.51 8.09
CA VAL A 90 -2.99 9.53 8.42
C VAL A 90 -2.60 8.67 7.21
N LEU A 91 -3.48 8.50 6.23
CA LEU A 91 -3.17 7.75 5.00
C LEU A 91 -2.14 8.45 4.08
N LEU A 92 -1.98 9.77 4.22
CA LEU A 92 -1.16 10.61 3.35
C LEU A 92 0.06 11.21 4.05
N LEU A 93 0.09 11.16 5.37
CA LEU A 93 1.19 11.66 6.18
C LEU A 93 2.34 10.65 6.22
N ASP A 94 3.57 11.16 6.36
CA ASP A 94 4.78 10.37 6.58
C ASP A 94 5.53 10.88 7.82
N GLY A 95 6.46 10.07 8.34
CA GLY A 95 7.38 10.48 9.40
C GLY A 95 6.71 10.88 10.72
N ASP A 96 7.20 11.96 11.34
CA ASP A 96 6.77 12.38 12.68
C ASP A 96 5.31 12.85 12.71
N GLU A 97 4.82 13.50 11.66
CA GLU A 97 3.42 13.95 11.59
C GLU A 97 2.48 12.74 11.52
N HIS A 98 2.85 11.72 10.73
CA HIS A 98 2.14 10.44 10.70
C HIS A 98 2.10 9.78 12.08
N LEU A 99 3.24 9.70 12.78
CA LEU A 99 3.32 9.12 14.12
C LEU A 99 2.48 9.90 15.14
N HIS A 100 2.49 11.23 15.06
CA HIS A 100 1.69 12.08 15.94
C HIS A 100 0.19 11.82 15.76
N HIS A 101 -0.31 11.88 14.52
CA HIS A 101 -1.73 11.63 14.24
C HIS A 101 -2.13 10.19 14.59
N ARG A 102 -1.28 9.20 14.30
CA ARG A 102 -1.54 7.80 14.68
C ARG A 102 -1.68 7.63 16.20
N ARG A 103 -0.86 8.30 17.01
CA ARG A 103 -0.98 8.27 18.49
C ARG A 103 -2.31 8.85 18.99
N LEU A 104 -2.86 9.85 18.31
CA LEU A 104 -4.15 10.43 18.67
C LEU A 104 -5.32 9.52 18.28
N LEU A 105 -5.23 8.83 17.14
CA LEU A 105 -6.32 8.01 16.60
C LEU A 105 -6.37 6.59 17.16
N LEU A 106 -5.26 6.03 17.60
CA LEU A 106 -5.19 4.64 18.06
C LEU A 106 -5.88 4.31 19.40
N PRO A 107 -5.98 5.20 20.42
CA PRO A 107 -6.48 4.82 21.74
C PRO A 107 -7.88 4.18 21.79
N PRO A 108 -8.87 4.59 20.98
CA PRO A 108 -10.16 3.90 20.88
C PRO A 108 -10.06 2.44 20.42
N PHE A 109 -9.02 2.09 19.66
CA PHE A 109 -8.79 0.75 19.10
C PHE A 109 -7.92 -0.14 20.01
N HIS A 110 -7.92 0.08 21.33
CA HIS A 110 -7.13 -0.71 22.27
C HIS A 110 -7.96 -1.27 23.43
N GLY A 111 -7.78 -2.57 23.71
CA GLY A 111 -8.22 -3.25 24.93
C GLY A 111 -9.69 -3.01 25.27
N ARG A 112 -9.94 -2.47 26.47
CA ARG A 112 -11.29 -2.27 27.02
C ARG A 112 -12.17 -1.36 26.16
N ARG A 113 -11.61 -0.38 25.43
CA ARG A 113 -12.38 0.53 24.57
C ARG A 113 -12.93 -0.17 23.32
N MET A 114 -12.20 -1.15 22.79
CA MET A 114 -12.68 -1.96 21.68
C MET A 114 -13.85 -2.86 22.10
N ASN A 115 -13.79 -3.45 23.30
CA ASN A 115 -14.87 -4.28 23.81
C ASN A 115 -16.19 -3.51 23.96
N ALA A 116 -16.14 -2.24 24.39
CA ALA A 116 -17.33 -1.40 24.47
C ALA A 116 -17.94 -1.13 23.08
N GLN A 117 -17.09 -0.91 22.06
CA GLN A 117 -17.57 -0.72 20.68
C GLN A 117 -18.27 -1.96 20.12
N ILE A 118 -17.79 -3.17 20.48
CA ILE A 118 -18.43 -4.43 20.05
C ILE A 118 -19.87 -4.49 20.55
N GLU A 119 -20.11 -4.11 21.80
CA GLU A 119 -21.47 -4.12 22.36
C GLU A 119 -22.38 -3.13 21.65
N THR A 120 -21.91 -1.89 21.44
CA THR A 120 -22.67 -0.89 20.68
C THR A 120 -22.98 -1.37 19.25
N MET A 121 -22.03 -2.02 18.57
CA MET A 121 -22.27 -2.55 17.23
C MET A 121 -23.35 -3.64 17.23
N ARG A 122 -23.39 -4.50 18.24
CA ARG A 122 -24.45 -5.51 18.41
C ARG A 122 -25.79 -4.85 18.63
N GLU A 123 -25.89 -3.93 19.59
CA GLU A 123 -27.12 -3.18 19.86
C GLU A 123 -27.66 -2.48 18.60
N CYS A 124 -26.80 -1.81 17.83
CA CYS A 124 -27.21 -1.16 16.58
C CYS A 124 -27.65 -2.15 15.49
N THR A 125 -27.14 -3.39 15.51
CA THR A 125 -27.51 -4.42 14.54
C THR A 125 -28.83 -5.09 14.92
N ASP A 126 -29.02 -5.40 16.20
CA ASP A 126 -30.22 -6.06 16.73
C ASP A 126 -31.44 -5.12 16.78
N ALA A 127 -31.20 -3.80 16.79
CA ALA A 127 -32.24 -2.78 16.72
C ALA A 127 -32.73 -2.44 15.29
N ALA A 128 -32.10 -3.00 14.25
CA ALA A 128 -32.42 -2.76 12.83
C ALA A 128 -33.31 -3.87 12.25
#